data_AF-A0A6J4LZQ0-F1
#
_entry.id   AF-A0A6J4LZQ0-F1
#
_cell.length_a   1.000
_cell.length_b   1.000
_cell.length_c   1.000
_cell.angle_alpha   90.00
_cell.angle_beta   90.00
_cell.angle_gamma   90.00
#
_symmetry.space_group_name_H-M   'P 1'
#
loop_
_entity.id
_entity.type
_entity.pdbx_description
1 polymer ?
#
loop_
_entity_poly.entity_id
_entity_poly.type
_entity_poly.pdbx_seq_one_letter_code
_entity_poly.pdbx_strand_id
1 'polypeptide(L)'
;AKQAVAQYQQLATRLAFAHDRVLTGRAGPYEHGRVAELLSQMARVRPYVVLPPPLPVGSLTAGPRPPSGGGPPAAAGWGQAPPAGSLGPPAR
;
A
#
# COMPACT_ATOMS: atom_id res chain seq x y z
N ALA A 1 25.06 5.01 -8.30
CA ALA A 1 23.59 4.83 -8.41
C ALA A 1 23.05 3.73 -7.48
N LYS A 2 23.42 2.45 -7.63
CA LYS A 2 22.88 1.33 -6.83
C LYS A 2 22.98 1.52 -5.30
N GLN A 3 24.10 2.06 -4.82
CA GLN A 3 24.32 2.29 -3.39
C GLN A 3 23.42 3.40 -2.82
N ALA A 4 23.20 4.48 -3.56
CA ALA A 4 22.28 5.56 -3.14
C ALA A 4 20.83 5.06 -3.08
N VAL A 5 20.42 4.22 -4.03
CA VAL A 5 19.09 3.56 -4.02
C VAL A 5 18.94 2.68 -2.79
N ALA A 6 19.93 1.83 -2.48
CA ALA A 6 19.90 0.96 -1.31
C ALA A 6 19.85 1.77 0.00
N GLN A 7 20.63 2.85 0.09
CA GLN A 7 20.62 3.74 1.25
C GLN A 7 19.25 4.44 1.40
N TYR A 8 18.67 4.93 0.30
CA TYR A 8 17.35 5.55 0.31
C TYR A 8 16.25 4.56 0.74
N GLN A 9 16.30 3.31 0.27
CA GLN A 9 15.37 2.25 0.67
C GLN A 9 15.50 1.93 2.17
N GLN A 10 16.72 1.81 2.70
CA GLN A 10 16.93 1.60 4.13
C GLN A 10 16.36 2.75 4.97
N LEU A 11 16.56 4.00 4.56
CA LEU A 11 15.99 5.16 5.22
C LEU A 11 14.46 5.17 5.16
N ALA A 12 13.88 4.86 4.00
CA ALA A 12 12.44 4.77 3.83
C ALA A 12 11.81 3.70 4.73
N THR A 13 12.44 2.52 4.86
CA THR A 13 12.00 1.46 5.77
C THR A 13 12.04 1.92 7.22
N ARG A 14 13.12 2.59 7.64
CA ARG A 14 13.23 3.13 9.02
C ARG A 14 12.17 4.19 9.30
N LEU A 15 11.90 5.05 8.33
CA LEU A 15 10.85 6.07 8.41
C LEU A 15 9.47 5.43 8.57
N ALA A 16 9.16 4.37 7.81
CA ALA A 16 7.89 3.66 7.92
C ALA A 16 7.65 3.12 9.34
N PHE A 17 8.65 2.49 9.96
CA PHE A 17 8.54 1.98 11.33
C PHE A 17 8.47 3.08 12.40
N ALA A 18 9.18 4.19 12.21
CA ALA A 18 9.09 5.33 13.11
C ALA A 18 7.70 5.98 13.03
N HIS A 19 7.20 6.16 11.81
CA HIS A 19 5.88 6.72 11.54
C HIS A 19 4.76 5.82 12.09
N ASP A 20 4.83 4.50 11.91
CA ASP A 20 3.85 3.55 12.47
C ASP A 20 3.81 3.61 14.01
N ARG A 21 4.97 3.74 14.67
CA ARG A 21 5.02 3.92 16.13
C ARG A 21 4.36 5.22 16.58
N VAL A 22 4.54 6.31 15.83
CA VAL A 22 3.86 7.59 16.09
C VAL A 22 2.35 7.42 15.91
N LEU A 23 1.90 6.83 14.80
CA LEU A 23 0.47 6.63 14.53
C LEU A 23 -0.21 5.72 15.55
N THR A 24 0.48 4.69 16.04
CA THR A 24 -0.07 3.74 17.01
C THR A 24 0.07 4.21 18.46
N GLY A 25 0.57 5.43 18.71
CA GLY A 25 0.76 5.97 20.06
C GLY A 25 1.83 5.26 20.88
N ARG A 26 2.68 4.44 20.23
CA ARG A 26 3.81 3.72 20.85
C ARG A 26 5.12 4.49 20.76
N ALA A 27 5.06 5.73 20.28
CA ALA A 27 6.20 6.61 20.14
C ALA A 27 6.70 7.11 21.50
N GLY A 28 8.00 6.94 21.75
CA GLY A 28 8.68 7.60 22.86
C GLY A 28 8.86 9.10 22.61
N PRO A 29 9.29 9.88 23.63
CA PRO A 29 9.38 11.34 23.56
C PRO A 29 10.28 11.89 22.44
N TYR A 30 11.23 11.09 21.95
CA TYR A 30 12.18 11.49 20.91
C TYR A 30 11.81 11.04 19.48
N GLU A 31 10.73 10.26 19.31
CA GLU A 31 10.40 9.66 18.01
C GLU A 31 9.93 10.69 16.96
N HIS A 32 9.33 11.81 17.38
CA HIS A 32 9.02 12.93 16.48
C HIS A 32 10.29 13.56 15.87
N GLY A 33 11.33 13.75 16.69
CA GLY A 33 12.63 14.22 16.23
C GLY A 33 13.31 13.22 15.29
N ARG A 34 13.14 11.92 15.57
CA ARG A 34 13.67 10.83 14.75
C ARG A 34 13.07 10.80 13.34
N VAL A 35 11.76 11.03 13.22
CA VAL A 35 11.09 11.14 11.91
C VAL A 35 11.64 12.32 11.11
N ALA A 36 11.80 13.49 11.73
CA ALA A 36 12.37 14.67 11.07
C ALA A 36 13.83 14.46 10.64
N GLU A 37 14.63 13.77 11.45
CA GLU A 37 16.00 13.41 11.13
C GLU A 37 16.07 12.47 9.92
N LEU A 38 15.23 11.42 9.90
CA LEU A 38 15.16 10.47 8.78
C LEU A 38 14.77 11.15 7.47
N LEU A 39 13.79 12.06 7.51
CA LEU A 39 13.40 12.87 6.35
C LEU A 39 14.55 13.75 5.86
N SER A 40 15.31 14.36 6.77
CA SER A 40 16.48 15.16 6.44
C SER A 40 17.59 14.33 5.78
N GLN A 41 17.82 13.10 6.27
CA GLN A 41 18.77 12.17 5.66
C GLN A 41 18.32 11.73 4.26
N MET A 42 17.02 11.44 4.08
CA MET A 42 16.46 11.08 2.77
C MET A 42 16.62 12.23 1.76
N ALA A 43 16.39 13.47 2.19
CA ALA A 43 16.57 14.65 1.34
C ALA A 43 18.00 14.80 0.81
N ARG A 44 19.02 14.41 1.60
CA ARG A 44 20.42 14.41 1.18
C ARG A 44 20.76 13.32 0.16
N VAL A 45 20.12 12.16 0.26
CA VAL A 45 20.39 11.02 -0.64
C VAL A 45 19.62 11.16 -1.97
N ARG A 46 18.43 11.77 -1.93
CA ARG A 46 17.49 11.87 -3.06
C ARG A 46 18.11 12.37 -4.38
N PRO A 47 19.01 13.38 -4.42
CA PRO A 47 19.63 13.84 -5.67
C PRO A 47 20.49 12.77 -6.36
N TYR A 48 20.98 11.79 -5.61
CA TYR A 48 21.83 10.72 -6.11
C TYR A 48 21.05 9.45 -6.49
N VAL A 49 19.74 9.43 -6.23
CA VAL A 49 18.82 8.35 -6.59
C VAL A 49 18.35 8.58 -8.03
N VAL A 50 19.04 7.96 -8.98
CA VAL A 50 18.61 7.93 -10.38
C VAL A 50 17.53 6.86 -10.53
N LEU A 51 16.30 7.28 -10.79
CA LEU A 51 15.19 6.39 -11.09
C LEU A 51 15.31 5.88 -12.53
N PRO A 52 14.99 4.60 -12.80
CA PRO A 52 14.86 4.13 -14.17
C PRO A 52 13.73 4.92 -14.87
N PRO A 53 13.80 5.06 -16.21
CA PRO A 53 12.73 5.69 -16.97
C PRO A 53 11.39 4.99 -16.67
N PRO A 54 10.27 5.73 -16.69
CA PRO A 54 8.97 5.16 -16.43
C PRO A 54 8.72 3.99 -17.39
N LEU A 55 8.18 2.89 -16.84
CA LEU A 55 7.74 1.79 -17.68
C LEU A 55 6.70 2.33 -18.66
N PRO A 56 6.76 1.94 -19.96
CA PRO A 56 5.72 2.31 -20.90
C PRO A 56 4.40 1.84 -20.33
N VAL A 57 3.45 2.76 -20.18
CA VAL A 57 2.06 2.41 -19.87
C VAL A 57 1.63 1.44 -20.95
N GLY A 58 1.43 0.18 -20.57
CA GLY A 58 0.88 -0.81 -21.47
C GLY A 58 -0.42 -0.24 -21.99
N SER A 59 -0.50 0.01 -23.29
CA SER A 59 -1.77 0.22 -23.95
C SER A 59 -2.61 -0.99 -23.58
N LEU A 60 -3.58 -0.81 -22.69
CA LEU A 60 -4.71 -1.72 -22.58
C LEU A 60 -5.30 -1.68 -23.98
N THR A 61 -4.83 -2.57 -24.84
CA THR A 61 -5.52 -2.88 -26.08
C THR A 61 -6.90 -3.24 -25.60
N ALA A 62 -7.85 -2.37 -25.92
CA ALA A 62 -9.25 -2.64 -25.72
C ALA A 62 -9.51 -3.87 -26.60
N GLY A 63 -9.29 -5.06 -26.02
CA GLY A 63 -9.79 -6.30 -26.59
C GLY A 63 -11.26 -6.06 -26.91
N PRO A 64 -11.75 -6.59 -28.04
CA PRO A 64 -13.05 -6.23 -28.60
C PRO A 64 -14.10 -6.24 -27.49
N ARG A 65 -14.62 -5.05 -27.17
CA ARG A 65 -15.68 -4.87 -26.17
C ARG A 65 -16.80 -5.83 -26.57
N PRO A 66 -17.17 -6.81 -25.72
CA PRO A 66 -18.31 -7.67 -26.03
C PRO A 66 -19.54 -6.78 -26.24
N PRO A 67 -20.45 -7.15 -27.17
CA PRO A 67 -21.63 -6.35 -27.44
C PRO A 67 -22.36 -6.10 -26.13
N SER A 68 -22.78 -4.85 -25.92
CA SER A 68 -23.66 -4.46 -24.82
C SER A 68 -25.02 -5.14 -24.98
N GLY A 69 -25.08 -6.44 -24.71
CA GLY A 69 -26.29 -7.23 -24.49
C GLY A 69 -26.67 -7.10 -23.02
N GLY A 70 -27.90 -6.67 -22.76
CA GLY A 70 -28.40 -6.35 -21.43
C GLY A 70 -28.32 -7.52 -20.45
N GLY A 71 -27.87 -7.20 -19.23
CA GLY A 71 -27.90 -8.09 -18.07
C GLY A 71 -26.70 -7.84 -17.16
N PRO A 72 -26.89 -7.65 -15.83
CA PRO A 72 -25.77 -7.56 -14.92
C PRO A 72 -25.00 -8.89 -14.92
N PRO A 73 -23.66 -8.88 -15.01
CA PRO A 73 -22.88 -10.10 -14.86
C PRO A 73 -23.09 -10.63 -13.44
N ALA A 74 -23.45 -11.92 -13.34
CA ALA A 74 -23.48 -12.64 -12.08
C ALA A 74 -22.16 -12.39 -11.34
N ALA A 75 -22.27 -11.84 -10.13
CA ALA A 75 -21.13 -11.53 -9.27
C ALA A 75 -20.36 -12.81 -8.97
N ALA A 76 -19.32 -13.07 -9.75
CA ALA A 76 -18.34 -14.12 -9.51
C ALA A 76 -17.48 -13.70 -8.31
N GLY A 77 -17.98 -14.06 -7.13
CA GLY A 77 -17.17 -14.67 -6.07
C GLY A 77 -15.98 -13.87 -5.54
N TRP A 78 -16.21 -12.71 -4.94
CA TRP A 78 -15.38 -12.20 -3.84
C TRP A 78 -16.29 -11.54 -2.80
N GLY A 79 -16.46 -12.22 -1.66
CA GLY A 79 -17.16 -11.67 -0.48
C GLY A 79 -18.64 -12.02 -0.37
N GLN A 80 -18.98 -13.28 -0.13
CA GLN A 80 -20.23 -13.57 0.59
C GLN A 80 -19.98 -13.34 2.08
N ALA A 81 -20.55 -12.27 2.63
CA ALA A 81 -20.78 -12.15 4.06
C ALA A 81 -21.74 -13.28 4.49
N PRO A 82 -21.52 -13.96 5.63
CA PRO A 82 -22.45 -14.98 6.10
C PRO A 82 -23.82 -14.33 6.40
N PRO A 83 -24.94 -14.97 6.04
CA PRO A 83 -26.26 -14.42 6.34
C PRO A 83 -26.47 -14.36 7.86
N ALA A 84 -26.80 -13.17 8.35
CA ALA A 84 -27.34 -13.00 9.69
C ALA A 84 -28.72 -13.69 9.76
N GLY A 85 -28.85 -14.70 10.62
CA GLY A 85 -30.14 -15.16 11.11
C GLY A 85 -30.47 -16.63 10.82
N SER A 86 -30.22 -17.50 11.81
CA SER A 86 -31.24 -18.38 12.43
C SER A 86 -30.57 -19.24 13.50
N LEU A 87 -30.48 -18.71 14.72
CA LEU A 87 -30.30 -19.50 15.93
C LEU A 87 -31.60 -20.26 16.16
N GLY A 88 -31.65 -21.53 15.75
CA GLY A 88 -32.67 -22.47 16.23
C GLY A 88 -32.51 -22.69 17.74
N PRO A 89 -33.59 -22.90 18.49
CA PRO A 89 -33.51 -23.08 19.95
C PRO A 89 -32.73 -24.36 20.30
N PRO A 90 -32.05 -24.40 21.46
CA PRO A 90 -31.35 -25.59 21.90
C PRO A 90 -32.35 -26.71 22.20
N ALA A 91 -32.12 -27.88 21.60
CA ALA A 91 -32.79 -29.11 21.99
C ALA A 91 -32.46 -29.41 23.47
N ARG A 92 -33.50 -29.73 24.23
CA ARG A 92 -33.45 -30.16 25.63
C ARG A 92 -32.90 -31.56 25.76
#